data_AF-A0A3M5T7A6-F1
#
_entry.id   AF-A0A3M5T7A6-F1
#
_cell.length_a   1.000
_cell.length_b   1.000
_cell.length_c   1.000
_cell.angle_alpha   90.00
_cell.angle_beta   90.00
_cell.angle_gamma   90.00
#
_symmetry.space_group_name_H-M   'P 1'
#
loop_
_entity.id
_entity.type
_entity.pdbx_description
1 polymer ?
#
loop_
_entity_poly.entity_id
_entity_poly.type
_entity_poly.pdbx_seq_one_letter_code
_entity_poly.pdbx_strand_id
1 'polypeptide(L)'
;QFLPPPKLYSERASLTGDNAYEVFKYALKSDEDCYYITSKDVIDREQDERLKKHLVRSGSAHHKELFLNAEALYCSFGFPGIIFPELRDIHISALKHKLYLMWHGISAGDKNSHDIAFFNGNRNDGVIACSSHEEKKLQCSRAYQRTFNRLSANGQVVQ
;
A
#
# COMPACT_ATOMS: atom_id res chain seq x y z
N GLN A 1 -4.06 6.04 -28.20
CA GLN A 1 -5.01 5.67 -27.12
C GLN A 1 -4.27 5.83 -25.82
N PHE A 2 -4.78 6.63 -24.88
CA PHE A 2 -4.24 6.63 -23.51
C PHE A 2 -4.81 5.40 -22.83
N LEU A 3 -3.95 4.39 -22.58
CA LEU A 3 -4.33 3.26 -21.74
C LEU A 3 -4.62 3.79 -20.34
N PRO A 4 -5.61 3.21 -19.63
CA PRO A 4 -5.88 3.61 -18.26
C PRO A 4 -4.62 3.39 -17.40
N PRO A 5 -4.31 4.31 -16.48
CA PRO A 5 -3.12 4.19 -15.65
C PRO A 5 -3.20 2.94 -14.76
N PRO A 6 -2.11 2.17 -14.61
CA PRO A 6 -2.15 0.87 -13.97
C PRO A 6 -2.41 0.95 -12.48
N LYS A 7 -2.92 -0.15 -11.91
CA LYS A 7 -3.06 -0.33 -10.45
C LYS A 7 -1.99 -1.28 -9.94
N LEU A 8 -1.29 -0.89 -8.90
CA LEU A 8 -0.20 -1.68 -8.33
C LEU A 8 -0.57 -2.21 -6.96
N TYR A 9 -0.25 -3.48 -6.76
CA TYR A 9 -0.51 -4.21 -5.53
C TYR A 9 0.81 -4.74 -4.99
N SER A 10 1.02 -4.71 -3.69
CA SER A 10 2.21 -5.33 -3.10
C SER A 10 2.03 -5.63 -1.63
N GLU A 11 2.74 -6.66 -1.20
CA GLU A 11 3.01 -6.93 0.20
C GLU A 11 4.48 -6.59 0.51
N ARG A 12 4.98 -7.08 1.65
CA ARG A 12 6.43 -7.14 1.88
C ARG A 12 7.03 -8.04 0.80
N ALA A 13 8.12 -7.60 0.17
CA ALA A 13 8.81 -8.41 -0.83
C ALA A 13 9.05 -9.84 -0.31
N SER A 14 8.67 -10.84 -1.11
CA SER A 14 8.63 -12.30 -0.80
C SER A 14 7.38 -12.86 -0.12
N LEU A 15 6.42 -12.04 0.29
CA LEU A 15 5.11 -12.54 0.75
C LEU A 15 4.13 -12.69 -0.41
N THR A 16 3.40 -13.80 -0.35
CA THR A 16 2.25 -14.13 -1.18
C THR A 16 1.17 -14.70 -0.27
N GLY A 17 -0.04 -14.14 -0.31
CA GLY A 17 -1.21 -14.70 0.36
C GLY A 17 -1.81 -13.85 1.47
N ASP A 18 -1.43 -12.58 1.56
CA ASP A 18 -2.13 -11.60 2.40
C ASP A 18 -3.15 -10.81 1.53
N ASN A 19 -3.79 -9.82 2.14
CA ASN A 19 -4.92 -9.11 1.56
C ASN A 19 -4.61 -8.48 0.19
N ALA A 20 -3.44 -7.88 -0.01
CA ALA A 20 -3.11 -7.22 -1.28
C ALA A 20 -2.96 -8.23 -2.43
N TYR A 21 -2.42 -9.42 -2.17
CA TYR A 21 -2.34 -10.47 -3.19
C TYR A 21 -3.73 -11.03 -3.55
N GLU A 22 -4.59 -11.26 -2.56
CA GLU A 22 -5.96 -11.74 -2.81
C GLU A 22 -6.80 -10.72 -3.58
N VAL A 23 -6.67 -9.43 -3.24
CA VAL A 23 -7.36 -8.36 -3.97
C VAL A 23 -6.81 -8.22 -5.39
N PHE A 24 -5.50 -8.36 -5.60
CA PHE A 24 -4.91 -8.41 -6.93
C PHE A 24 -5.52 -9.53 -7.79
N LYS A 25 -5.56 -10.77 -7.27
CA LYS A 25 -6.18 -11.91 -7.99
C LYS A 25 -7.64 -11.65 -8.34
N TYR A 26 -8.38 -10.98 -7.45
CA TYR A 26 -9.76 -10.60 -7.70
C TYR A 26 -9.87 -9.54 -8.80
N ALA A 27 -9.07 -8.46 -8.72
CA ALA A 27 -9.06 -7.37 -9.69
C ALA A 27 -8.72 -7.86 -11.11
N LEU A 28 -7.75 -8.77 -11.23
CA LEU A 28 -7.30 -9.34 -12.50
C LEU A 28 -8.42 -10.07 -13.26
N LYS A 29 -9.50 -10.47 -12.59
CA LYS A 29 -10.66 -11.08 -13.28
C LYS A 29 -11.36 -10.10 -14.21
N SER A 30 -11.25 -8.79 -13.96
CA SER A 30 -11.98 -7.73 -14.68
C SER A 30 -11.09 -6.61 -15.23
N ASP A 31 -9.82 -6.54 -14.82
CA ASP A 31 -8.90 -5.45 -15.14
C ASP A 31 -7.52 -6.05 -15.47
N GLU A 32 -7.10 -6.00 -16.74
CA GLU A 32 -5.80 -6.53 -17.17
C GLU A 32 -4.66 -5.54 -16.89
N ASP A 33 -4.95 -4.26 -16.62
CA ASP A 33 -3.95 -3.24 -16.30
C ASP A 33 -3.67 -3.17 -14.78
N CYS A 34 -3.62 -4.35 -14.14
CA CYS A 34 -3.23 -4.50 -12.75
C CYS A 34 -2.02 -5.41 -12.57
N TYR A 35 -1.14 -5.03 -11.65
CA TYR A 35 0.16 -5.69 -11.46
C TYR A 35 0.49 -5.89 -9.99
N TYR A 36 1.08 -7.04 -9.68
CA TYR A 36 1.56 -7.35 -8.33
C TYR A 36 3.09 -7.24 -8.26
N ILE A 37 3.59 -6.33 -7.43
CA ILE A 37 5.00 -6.10 -7.23
C ILE A 37 5.53 -7.09 -6.19
N THR A 38 6.53 -7.89 -6.56
CA THR A 38 7.02 -8.97 -5.69
C THR A 38 8.49 -9.34 -5.97
N SER A 39 9.02 -10.33 -5.25
CA SER A 39 10.39 -10.83 -5.46
C SER A 39 10.47 -11.76 -6.67
N LYS A 40 11.68 -11.92 -7.23
CA LYS A 40 11.92 -12.88 -8.31
C LYS A 40 11.52 -14.31 -7.92
N ASP A 41 11.82 -14.72 -6.69
CA ASP A 41 11.52 -16.07 -6.21
C ASP A 41 10.02 -16.39 -6.24
N VAL A 42 9.17 -15.41 -5.95
CA VAL A 42 7.71 -15.55 -6.05
C VAL A 42 7.29 -15.75 -7.50
N ILE A 43 7.82 -14.93 -8.41
CA ILE A 43 7.53 -15.02 -9.86
C ILE A 43 7.94 -16.39 -10.40
N ASP A 44 9.13 -16.86 -10.03
CA ASP A 44 9.67 -18.11 -10.53
C ASP A 44 8.86 -19.33 -10.04
N ARG A 45 8.24 -19.24 -8.85
CA ARG A 45 7.40 -20.29 -8.26
C ARG A 45 5.96 -20.29 -8.79
N GLU A 46 5.46 -19.17 -9.30
CA GLU A 46 4.10 -19.07 -9.84
C GLU A 46 3.93 -20.00 -11.05
N GLN A 47 2.87 -20.81 -11.00
CA GLN A 47 2.52 -21.82 -12.01
C GLN A 47 1.36 -21.37 -12.89
N ASP A 48 0.52 -20.45 -12.40
CA ASP A 48 -0.54 -19.86 -13.20
C ASP A 48 0.06 -18.83 -14.16
N GLU A 49 0.15 -19.20 -15.44
CA GLU A 49 0.70 -18.35 -16.51
C GLU A 49 -0.09 -17.05 -16.72
N ARG A 50 -1.38 -17.01 -16.35
CA ARG A 50 -2.12 -15.75 -16.37
C ARG A 50 -1.64 -14.86 -15.24
N LEU A 51 -1.57 -15.36 -14.01
CA LEU A 51 -1.07 -14.56 -12.88
C LEU A 51 0.37 -14.10 -13.10
N LYS A 52 1.24 -15.01 -13.56
CA LYS A 52 2.67 -14.78 -13.75
C LYS A 52 2.98 -13.58 -14.65
N LYS A 53 2.19 -13.35 -15.70
CA LYS A 53 2.33 -12.21 -16.62
C LYS A 53 2.14 -10.84 -15.95
N HIS A 54 1.41 -10.82 -14.83
CA HIS A 54 1.09 -9.60 -14.09
C HIS A 54 1.94 -9.48 -12.81
N LEU A 55 2.83 -10.44 -12.55
CA LEU A 55 3.81 -10.33 -11.47
C LEU A 55 5.04 -9.56 -11.96
N VAL A 56 5.42 -8.53 -11.23
CA VAL A 56 6.53 -7.65 -11.60
C VAL A 56 7.59 -7.66 -10.53
N ARG A 57 8.84 -7.91 -10.95
CA ARG A 57 9.97 -7.93 -10.03
C ARG A 57 10.19 -6.54 -9.44
N SER A 58 10.14 -6.44 -8.12
CA SER A 58 10.48 -5.22 -7.37
C SER A 58 11.87 -4.71 -7.78
N GLY A 59 11.98 -3.38 -7.91
CA GLY A 59 13.17 -2.67 -8.38
C GLY A 59 13.54 -2.82 -9.87
N SER A 60 12.82 -3.63 -10.66
CA SER A 60 13.06 -3.73 -12.11
C SER A 60 12.70 -2.43 -12.85
N ALA A 61 13.25 -2.22 -14.06
CA ALA A 61 12.89 -1.06 -14.89
C ALA A 61 11.38 -0.97 -15.14
N HIS A 62 10.73 -2.11 -15.39
CA HIS A 62 9.29 -2.22 -15.58
C HIS A 62 8.51 -1.80 -14.32
N HIS A 63 8.95 -2.21 -13.12
CA HIS A 63 8.36 -1.73 -11.88
C HIS A 63 8.44 -0.20 -11.75
N LYS A 64 9.59 0.39 -12.09
CA LYS A 64 9.79 1.86 -11.99
C LYS A 64 8.85 2.60 -12.94
N GLU A 65 8.71 2.11 -14.16
CA GLU A 65 7.81 2.66 -15.17
C GLU A 65 6.35 2.57 -14.72
N LEU A 66 5.91 1.39 -14.26
CA LEU A 66 4.57 1.20 -13.73
C LEU A 66 4.30 2.11 -12.53
N PHE A 67 5.24 2.22 -11.60
CA PHE A 67 5.10 3.05 -10.41
C PHE A 67 4.88 4.52 -10.76
N LEU A 68 5.68 5.09 -11.67
CA LEU A 68 5.55 6.49 -12.07
C LEU A 68 4.22 6.81 -12.77
N ASN A 69 3.61 5.82 -13.43
CA ASN A 69 2.37 5.99 -14.18
C ASN A 69 1.12 5.49 -13.44
N ALA A 70 1.28 4.90 -12.25
CA ALA A 70 0.18 4.24 -11.55
C ALA A 70 -0.97 5.21 -11.21
N GLU A 71 -2.21 4.73 -11.26
CA GLU A 71 -3.35 5.47 -10.71
C GLU A 71 -3.38 5.33 -9.19
N ALA A 72 -3.19 4.08 -8.73
CA ALA A 72 -3.40 3.69 -7.36
C ALA A 72 -2.43 2.58 -6.93
N LEU A 73 -2.10 2.62 -5.64
CA LEU A 73 -1.19 1.72 -4.95
C LEU A 73 -1.95 1.05 -3.80
N TYR A 74 -1.87 -0.28 -3.72
CA TYR A 74 -2.54 -1.09 -2.70
C TYR A 74 -1.51 -1.90 -1.90
N CYS A 75 -1.41 -1.67 -0.59
CA CYS A 75 -0.37 -2.27 0.26
C CYS A 75 -0.91 -2.89 1.56
N SER A 76 -0.42 -4.07 1.94
CA SER A 76 -0.78 -4.70 3.23
C SER A 76 0.10 -4.33 4.43
N PHE A 77 1.34 -3.89 4.21
CA PHE A 77 2.31 -3.60 5.28
C PHE A 77 2.85 -2.14 5.25
N GLY A 78 2.16 -1.26 4.52
CA GLY A 78 2.59 0.12 4.32
C GLY A 78 3.39 0.36 3.04
N PHE A 79 3.80 1.62 2.85
CA PHE A 79 4.47 2.13 1.65
C PHE A 79 5.80 1.43 1.26
N PRO A 80 6.62 0.88 2.18
CA PRO A 80 7.90 0.24 1.82
C PRO A 80 7.79 -1.01 0.94
N GLY A 81 6.61 -1.63 0.86
CA GLY A 81 6.39 -2.78 -0.02
C GLY A 81 6.44 -2.42 -1.51
N ILE A 82 5.94 -1.23 -1.86
CA ILE A 82 5.88 -0.72 -3.23
C ILE A 82 7.03 0.23 -3.54
N ILE A 83 7.51 1.03 -2.58
CA ILE A 83 8.68 1.89 -2.80
C ILE A 83 9.93 1.02 -2.92
N PHE A 84 10.63 1.14 -4.05
CA PHE A 84 11.98 0.61 -4.16
C PHE A 84 12.98 1.50 -3.41
N PRO A 85 14.01 0.92 -2.76
CA PRO A 85 14.94 1.64 -1.87
C PRO A 85 15.57 2.91 -2.46
N GLU A 86 15.76 2.94 -3.78
CA GLU A 86 16.38 4.07 -4.49
C GLU A 86 15.45 5.29 -4.63
N LEU A 87 14.15 5.17 -4.27
CA LEU A 87 13.22 6.32 -4.15
C LEU A 87 12.95 6.72 -2.70
N ARG A 88 13.75 6.25 -1.72
CA ARG A 88 13.58 6.64 -0.32
C ARG A 88 13.60 8.16 -0.12
N ASP A 89 14.29 8.88 -0.99
CA ASP A 89 14.41 10.35 -0.96
C ASP A 89 13.33 11.07 -1.79
N ILE A 90 12.51 10.35 -2.56
CA ILE A 90 11.35 10.97 -3.18
C ILE A 90 10.34 11.27 -2.09
N HIS A 91 10.01 12.55 -1.96
CA HIS A 91 8.88 12.98 -1.15
C HIS A 91 7.63 12.27 -1.66
N ILE A 92 7.12 11.30 -0.90
CA ILE A 92 5.88 10.56 -1.19
C ILE A 92 4.72 11.52 -1.50
N SER A 93 4.72 12.71 -0.90
CA SER A 93 3.76 13.79 -1.15
C SER A 93 3.82 14.42 -2.54
N ALA A 94 4.88 14.17 -3.31
CA ALA A 94 5.01 14.59 -4.71
C ALA A 94 4.36 13.59 -5.68
N LEU A 95 4.02 12.40 -5.19
CA LEU A 95 3.39 11.36 -6.00
C LEU A 95 1.88 11.60 -6.06
N LYS A 96 1.31 11.59 -7.27
CA LYS A 96 -0.13 11.83 -7.52
C LYS A 96 -0.99 10.57 -7.39
N HIS A 97 -0.42 9.45 -6.95
CA HIS A 97 -1.11 8.17 -6.85
C HIS A 97 -2.05 8.15 -5.64
N LYS A 98 -3.20 7.47 -5.78
CA LYS A 98 -4.03 7.13 -4.61
C LYS A 98 -3.40 5.95 -3.86
N LEU A 99 -3.20 6.07 -2.56
CA LEU A 99 -2.69 5.00 -1.71
C LEU A 99 -3.81 4.37 -0.87
N TYR A 100 -3.95 3.06 -0.97
CA TYR A 100 -4.86 2.25 -0.17
C TYR A 100 -4.08 1.26 0.69
N LEU A 101 -4.32 1.28 2.00
CA LEU A 101 -3.71 0.31 2.92
C LEU A 101 -4.72 -0.77 3.31
N MET A 102 -4.29 -2.03 3.18
CA MET A 102 -5.05 -3.25 3.45
C MET A 102 -4.42 -4.00 4.63
N TRP A 103 -4.55 -3.43 5.83
CA TRP A 103 -3.95 -3.98 7.04
C TRP A 103 -4.32 -5.46 7.25
N HIS A 104 -3.33 -6.27 7.62
CA HIS A 104 -3.57 -7.65 8.05
C HIS A 104 -4.12 -7.69 9.47
N GLY A 105 -5.07 -8.59 9.69
CA GLY A 105 -5.56 -8.92 11.02
C GLY A 105 -6.52 -7.88 11.63
N ILE A 106 -6.84 -8.12 12.90
CA ILE A 106 -7.70 -7.29 13.73
C ILE A 106 -6.78 -6.69 14.80
N SER A 107 -6.81 -5.36 14.97
CA SER A 107 -5.95 -4.70 15.96
C SER A 107 -6.23 -5.19 17.39
N ALA A 108 -7.47 -5.61 17.68
CA ALA A 108 -7.90 -6.23 18.94
C ALA A 108 -7.51 -5.46 20.23
N GLY A 109 -7.12 -4.18 20.12
CA GLY A 109 -6.62 -3.38 21.23
C GLY A 109 -5.11 -3.49 21.49
N ASP A 110 -4.36 -4.16 20.63
CA ASP A 110 -2.89 -4.17 20.66
C ASP A 110 -2.34 -2.76 20.32
N LYS A 111 -1.54 -2.22 21.25
CA LYS A 111 -0.88 -0.92 21.10
C LYS A 111 0.08 -0.90 19.92
N ASN A 112 0.79 -2.01 19.65
CA ASN A 112 1.75 -2.06 18.55
C ASN A 112 1.04 -1.95 17.19
N SER A 113 -0.09 -2.65 17.05
CA SER A 113 -0.94 -2.55 15.85
C SER A 113 -1.46 -1.12 15.63
N HIS A 114 -1.82 -0.42 16.72
CA HIS A 114 -2.19 0.99 16.67
C HIS A 114 -1.04 1.91 16.24
N ASP A 115 0.16 1.71 16.78
CA ASP A 115 1.33 2.53 16.47
C ASP A 115 1.80 2.29 15.02
N ILE A 116 1.81 1.05 14.55
CA ILE A 116 2.16 0.73 13.16
C ILE A 116 1.13 1.35 12.20
N ALA A 117 -0.16 1.25 12.53
CA ALA A 117 -1.24 1.90 11.77
C ALA A 117 -1.08 3.42 11.72
N PHE A 118 -0.68 4.01 12.84
CA PHE A 118 -0.41 5.43 12.98
C PHE A 118 0.80 5.88 12.14
N PHE A 119 1.92 5.15 12.14
CA PHE A 119 3.10 5.51 11.35
C PHE A 119 2.88 5.40 9.83
N ASN A 120 2.22 4.34 9.37
CA ASN A 120 2.03 4.10 7.93
C ASN A 120 0.74 4.71 7.37
N GLY A 121 -0.30 4.88 8.20
CA GLY A 121 -1.65 5.32 7.81
C GLY A 121 -1.86 6.84 7.75
N ASN A 122 -0.79 7.62 7.91
CA ASN A 122 -0.86 9.08 7.89
C ASN A 122 -0.83 9.68 6.47
N ARG A 123 -0.60 8.88 5.42
CA ARG A 123 -0.45 9.35 4.03
C ARG A 123 -1.23 8.55 2.98
N ASN A 124 -2.19 7.73 3.40
CA ASN A 124 -3.04 6.96 2.50
C ASN A 124 -4.41 7.62 2.28
N ASP A 125 -4.89 7.54 1.06
CA ASP A 125 -6.22 7.98 0.63
C ASP A 125 -7.33 7.09 1.19
N GLY A 126 -7.04 5.81 1.46
CA GLY A 126 -8.01 4.88 2.02
C GLY A 126 -7.41 3.77 2.90
N VAL A 127 -8.22 3.27 3.84
CA VAL A 127 -7.95 2.06 4.62
C VAL A 127 -9.06 1.06 4.33
N ILE A 128 -8.69 -0.17 3.99
CA ILE A 128 -9.62 -1.29 3.89
C ILE A 128 -9.47 -2.11 5.16
N ALA A 129 -10.55 -2.21 5.93
CA ALA A 129 -10.60 -2.91 7.20
C ALA A 129 -11.63 -4.05 7.15
N CYS A 130 -11.42 -5.06 7.99
CA CYS A 130 -12.29 -6.23 8.09
C CYS A 130 -13.64 -5.95 8.78
N SER A 131 -13.80 -4.80 9.44
CA SER A 131 -15.06 -4.36 10.04
C SER A 131 -15.11 -2.85 10.22
N SER A 132 -16.31 -2.29 10.32
CA SER A 132 -16.51 -0.87 10.63
C SER A 132 -15.95 -0.48 12.01
N HIS A 133 -15.82 -1.43 12.94
CA HIS A 133 -15.20 -1.19 14.26
C HIS A 133 -13.70 -0.94 14.13
N GLU A 134 -13.02 -1.81 13.37
CA GLU A 134 -11.60 -1.66 13.07
C GLU A 134 -11.33 -0.43 12.21
N GLU A 135 -12.19 -0.16 11.23
CA GLU A 135 -12.12 1.06 10.42
C GLU A 135 -12.18 2.32 11.28
N LYS A 136 -13.14 2.41 12.21
CA LYS A 136 -13.28 3.55 13.13
C LYS A 136 -12.05 3.72 14.02
N LYS A 137 -11.49 2.63 14.55
CA LYS A 137 -10.26 2.70 15.36
C LYS A 137 -9.08 3.26 14.55
N LEU A 138 -8.90 2.79 13.33
CA LEU A 138 -7.83 3.24 12.43
C LEU A 138 -8.04 4.70 11.98
N GLN A 139 -9.29 5.14 11.82
CA GLN A 139 -9.64 6.53 11.49
C GLN A 139 -9.47 7.50 12.68
N CYS A 140 -9.80 7.09 13.91
CA CYS A 140 -9.60 7.89 15.11
C CYS A 140 -8.12 8.24 15.33
N SER A 141 -7.21 7.30 15.08
CA SER A 141 -5.76 7.56 15.10
C SER A 141 -5.33 8.65 14.11
N ARG A 142 -5.96 8.74 12.93
CA ARG A 142 -5.67 9.80 11.94
C ARG A 142 -6.16 11.19 12.38
N ALA A 143 -7.36 11.27 12.97
CA ALA A 143 -7.97 12.53 13.38
C ALA A 143 -7.20 13.18 14.55
N TYR A 144 -6.75 12.36 15.52
CA TYR A 144 -5.90 12.80 16.61
C TYR A 144 -4.58 13.39 16.09
N GLN A 145 -3.95 12.74 15.10
CA GLN A 145 -2.69 13.18 14.52
C GLN A 145 -2.80 14.45 13.66
N ARG A 146 -3.88 14.62 12.87
CA ARG A 146 -4.12 15.89 12.15
C ARG A 146 -4.24 17.06 13.12
N THR A 147 -4.87 16.82 14.26
CA THR A 147 -5.01 17.82 15.32
C THR A 147 -3.67 18.07 16.00
N PHE A 148 -2.95 17.02 16.40
CA PHE A 148 -1.61 17.13 17.00
C PHE A 148 -0.60 17.82 16.08
N ASN A 149 -0.50 17.44 14.80
CA ASN A 149 0.39 18.09 13.84
C ASN A 149 0.02 19.56 13.59
N ARG A 150 -1.28 19.89 13.59
CA ARG A 150 -1.74 21.28 13.47
C ARG A 150 -1.39 22.09 14.72
N LEU A 151 -1.54 21.50 15.90
CA LEU A 151 -1.18 22.14 17.17
C LEU A 151 0.35 22.31 17.28
N SER A 152 1.14 21.30 16.91
CA SER A 152 2.60 21.35 16.91
C SER A 152 3.16 22.34 15.89
N ALA A 153 2.57 22.40 14.68
CA ALA A 153 2.93 23.40 13.67
C ALA A 153 2.60 24.84 14.10
N ASN A 154 1.60 24.99 14.97
CA ASN A 154 1.23 26.27 15.58
C ASN A 154 1.93 26.53 16.92
N GLY A 155 2.89 25.69 17.34
CA GLY A 155 3.63 25.84 18.60
C GLY A 155 2.79 25.62 19.87
N GLN A 156 1.63 24.96 19.77
CA GLN A 156 0.66 24.79 20.87
C GLN A 156 0.78 23.46 21.62
N VAL A 157 1.78 22.63 21.30
CA VAL A 157 2.04 21.38 22.04
C VAL A 157 3.33 21.57 22.85
N VAL A 158 3.19 21.73 24.17
CA VAL A 158 4.27 21.66 25.15
C VAL A 158 4.25 20.25 25.75
N GLN A 159 5.42 19.62 25.85
CA GLN A 159 5.62 18.26 26.37
C GLN A 159 5.01 18.05 27.74
#